data_AF-A0A2E0G725-F1
#
_entry.id   AF-A0A2E0G725-F1
#
_cell.length_a   1.000
_cell.length_b   1.000
_cell.length_c   1.000
_cell.angle_alpha   90.00
_cell.angle_beta   90.00
_cell.angle_gamma   90.00
#
_symmetry.space_group_name_H-M   'P 1'
#
loop_
_entity.id
_entity.type
_entity.pdbx_description
1 polymer ?
#
loop_
_entity_poly.entity_id
_entity_poly.type
_entity_poly.pdbx_seq_one_letter_code
_entity_poly.pdbx_strand_id
1 'polypeptide(L)'
;MDIKIIGAGPAGLSLAYHAKKNNLSFRVFESTNSVGGNCKTLSFDQFKYDLGAHRFHDKDDKVTKSIKAILGNKLIKVSAPSKIYYRKKMINFPLEFSNIFQMLNYSQLGKIFMENIISRIKIKHTVGNFKDLAYQYYGKTLSNLFLINYTEKLWGDYSYNLDPTISGNRLKNLNLMTVINSIYKNKSMDVEHLDGSFYYPIEGFGDIFESIKDSIGDEKISYNSIITGIIHDGKKIKNLNLFNMDSLDIDHLFCTIPLNILINILQPAPPKEIIEIVNQIKFRSVRLCVITLDQMNFSENASIYFPESIFPFTRIYEPKNRSEALAPKGKTCIVIEVPCNSDDTIYQLSNNEFVAQIKTILIDNNIIDSKKVINSTSEKIEYAYPILSIRNKNNIKKVFRYLEQFKNLHLLGRSAQFKYLHTHDLFKDANNQIEKIIH
;
A
#
# COMPACT_ATOMS: atom_id res chain seq x y z
N MET A 1 14.35 28.25 -12.11
CA MET A 1 14.43 27.03 -11.30
C MET A 1 13.75 25.92 -12.07
N ASP A 2 14.52 24.97 -12.58
CA ASP A 2 14.00 23.83 -13.34
C ASP A 2 14.01 22.55 -12.50
N ILE A 3 12.83 21.95 -12.33
CA ILE A 3 12.62 20.80 -11.46
C ILE A 3 12.63 19.51 -12.29
N LYS A 4 13.47 18.55 -11.92
CA LYS A 4 13.43 17.19 -12.47
C LYS A 4 12.78 16.25 -11.45
N ILE A 5 11.81 15.44 -11.89
CA ILE A 5 11.10 14.48 -11.05
C ILE A 5 11.33 13.09 -11.62
N ILE A 6 11.88 12.17 -10.83
CA ILE A 6 12.05 10.77 -11.24
C ILE A 6 10.86 9.95 -10.71
N GLY A 7 10.11 9.37 -11.64
CA GLY A 7 8.94 8.50 -11.46
C GLY A 7 7.61 9.25 -11.62
N ALA A 8 6.70 8.73 -12.44
CA ALA A 8 5.33 9.21 -12.61
C ALA A 8 4.32 8.39 -11.80
N GLY A 9 4.74 7.86 -10.65
CA GLY A 9 3.86 7.29 -9.63
C GLY A 9 3.12 8.37 -8.82
N PRO A 10 2.37 7.97 -7.79
CA PRO A 10 1.57 8.88 -6.98
C PRO A 10 2.37 10.06 -6.40
N ALA A 11 3.58 9.80 -5.90
CA ALA A 11 4.46 10.83 -5.35
C ALA A 11 4.92 11.84 -6.41
N GLY A 12 5.40 11.35 -7.55
CA GLY A 12 5.94 12.21 -8.61
C GLY A 12 4.87 13.04 -9.31
N LEU A 13 3.69 12.46 -9.56
CA LEU A 13 2.55 13.21 -10.09
C LEU A 13 2.01 14.24 -9.10
N SER A 14 2.02 13.94 -7.80
CA SER A 14 1.66 14.93 -6.77
C SER A 14 2.63 16.12 -6.80
N LEU A 15 3.94 15.86 -6.88
CA LEU A 15 4.96 16.90 -7.01
C LEU A 15 4.76 17.74 -8.27
N ALA A 16 4.53 17.11 -9.42
CA ALA A 16 4.29 17.79 -10.69
C ALA A 16 3.04 18.68 -10.63
N TYR A 17 1.95 18.17 -10.03
CA TYR A 17 0.73 18.94 -9.81
C TYR A 17 0.97 20.20 -8.99
N HIS A 18 1.65 20.07 -7.85
CA HIS A 18 1.98 21.21 -6.99
C HIS A 18 3.00 22.17 -7.63
N ALA A 19 3.96 21.66 -8.41
CA ALA A 19 4.89 22.48 -9.17
C ALA A 19 4.16 23.32 -10.24
N LYS A 20 3.24 22.71 -11.00
CA LYS A 20 2.41 23.43 -11.99
C LYS A 20 1.55 24.49 -11.32
N LYS A 21 0.91 24.16 -10.20
CA LYS A 21 0.06 25.10 -9.44
C LYS A 21 0.82 26.35 -8.97
N ASN A 22 2.13 26.22 -8.74
CA ASN A 22 3.02 27.32 -8.36
C ASN A 22 3.79 27.92 -9.55
N ASN A 23 3.39 27.64 -10.79
CA ASN A 23 4.02 28.13 -12.02
C ASN A 23 5.53 27.81 -12.14
N LEU A 24 5.97 26.69 -11.57
CA LEU A 24 7.37 26.24 -11.66
C LEU A 24 7.59 25.42 -12.92
N SER A 25 8.78 25.53 -13.53
CA SER A 25 9.19 24.64 -14.63
C SER A 25 9.53 23.27 -14.08
N PHE A 26 9.02 22.21 -14.72
CA PHE A 26 9.35 20.84 -14.36
C PHE A 26 9.30 19.88 -15.55
N ARG A 27 9.99 18.75 -15.39
CA ARG A 27 9.89 17.55 -16.25
C ARG A 27 9.85 16.29 -15.39
N VAL A 28 8.93 15.38 -15.70
CA VAL A 28 8.83 14.07 -15.06
C VAL A 28 9.47 13.01 -15.96
N PHE A 29 10.26 12.10 -15.40
CA PHE A 29 10.84 10.97 -16.12
C PHE A 29 10.26 9.67 -15.57
N GLU A 30 9.61 8.90 -16.43
CA GLU A 30 8.97 7.62 -16.11
C GLU A 30 9.62 6.52 -16.94
N SER A 31 10.04 5.44 -16.29
CA SER A 31 10.72 4.33 -16.98
C SER A 31 9.75 3.47 -17.79
N THR A 32 8.46 3.49 -17.46
CA THR A 32 7.41 2.77 -18.20
C THR A 32 6.72 3.66 -19.23
N ASN A 33 5.75 3.10 -19.95
CA ASN A 33 4.94 3.80 -20.95
C ASN A 33 3.63 4.38 -20.39
N SER A 34 3.41 4.35 -19.07
CA SER A 34 2.18 4.88 -18.45
C SER A 34 2.39 5.32 -17.00
N VAL A 35 1.54 6.23 -16.53
CA VAL A 35 1.65 6.81 -15.19
C VAL A 35 0.95 5.98 -14.12
N GLY A 36 1.10 6.38 -12.86
CA GLY A 36 0.32 5.85 -11.73
C GLY A 36 1.07 4.83 -10.87
N GLY A 37 2.23 4.32 -11.32
CA GLY A 37 3.08 3.39 -10.55
C GLY A 37 2.29 2.23 -9.94
N ASN A 38 2.42 2.02 -8.62
CA ASN A 38 1.71 0.95 -7.90
C ASN A 38 0.21 1.25 -7.63
N CYS A 39 -0.35 2.31 -8.23
CA CYS A 39 -1.74 2.70 -8.13
C CYS A 39 -2.46 2.72 -9.49
N LYS A 40 -1.95 2.00 -10.49
CA LYS A 40 -2.61 1.84 -11.79
C LYS A 40 -3.92 1.05 -11.67
N THR A 41 -4.85 1.35 -12.57
CA THR A 41 -5.99 0.49 -12.90
C THR A 41 -5.71 -0.14 -14.26
N LEU A 42 -5.82 -1.46 -14.34
CA LEU A 42 -5.61 -2.23 -15.56
C LEU A 42 -6.94 -2.78 -16.07
N SER A 43 -7.01 -3.03 -17.38
CA SER A 43 -8.14 -3.70 -18.02
C SER A 43 -7.76 -5.14 -18.35
N PHE A 44 -8.70 -6.07 -18.15
CA PHE A 44 -8.60 -7.46 -18.57
C PHE A 44 -9.95 -7.89 -19.13
N ASP A 45 -9.97 -8.20 -20.42
CA ASP A 45 -11.19 -8.31 -21.21
C ASP A 45 -12.08 -7.06 -21.04
N GLN A 46 -13.29 -7.24 -20.51
CA GLN A 46 -14.27 -6.19 -20.22
C GLN A 46 -14.28 -5.75 -18.74
N PHE A 47 -13.30 -6.21 -17.96
CA PHE A 47 -13.19 -5.94 -16.52
C PHE A 47 -12.05 -4.96 -16.25
N LYS A 48 -12.18 -4.18 -15.19
CA LYS A 48 -11.12 -3.31 -14.68
C LYS A 48 -10.77 -3.67 -13.24
N TYR A 49 -9.51 -3.56 -12.89
CA TYR A 49 -9.03 -3.81 -11.53
C TYR A 49 -7.80 -2.99 -11.21
N ASP A 50 -7.59 -2.72 -9.94
CA ASP A 50 -6.45 -1.93 -9.48
C ASP A 50 -5.25 -2.83 -9.14
N LEU A 51 -4.05 -2.24 -9.14
CA LEU A 51 -2.85 -2.83 -8.55
C LEU A 51 -2.90 -2.81 -7.01
N GLY A 52 -3.92 -3.47 -6.47
CA GLY A 52 -4.22 -3.60 -5.05
C GLY A 52 -5.52 -2.91 -4.63
N ALA A 53 -6.09 -3.31 -3.49
CA ALA A 53 -7.33 -2.75 -2.96
C ALA A 53 -7.12 -1.34 -2.36
N HIS A 54 -7.01 -0.34 -3.24
CA HIS A 54 -6.83 1.07 -2.88
C HIS A 54 -8.14 1.72 -2.40
N ARG A 55 -7.98 2.77 -1.58
CA ARG A 55 -9.05 3.60 -1.01
C ARG A 55 -8.54 5.02 -0.85
N PHE A 56 -9.30 6.03 -1.28
CA PHE A 56 -8.96 7.42 -0.99
C PHE A 56 -9.69 7.86 0.29
N HIS A 57 -8.94 7.89 1.38
CA HIS A 57 -9.48 8.26 2.70
C HIS A 57 -9.60 9.77 2.84
N ASP A 58 -10.76 10.23 3.34
CA ASP A 58 -11.00 11.63 3.68
C ASP A 58 -10.34 11.98 5.01
N LYS A 59 -9.02 12.23 5.00
CA LYS A 59 -8.21 12.49 6.20
C LYS A 59 -7.51 13.84 6.21
N ASP A 60 -7.41 14.51 5.06
CA ASP A 60 -6.81 15.83 4.94
C ASP A 60 -7.69 16.67 4.00
N ASP A 61 -8.43 17.61 4.57
CA ASP A 61 -9.43 18.42 3.85
C ASP A 61 -8.84 19.15 2.64
N LYS A 62 -7.59 19.63 2.73
CA LYS A 62 -6.95 20.34 1.62
C LYS A 62 -6.66 19.40 0.47
N VAL A 63 -6.16 18.20 0.78
CA VAL A 63 -5.91 17.16 -0.23
C VAL A 63 -7.23 16.66 -0.82
N THR A 64 -8.22 16.33 0.02
CA THR A 64 -9.53 15.88 -0.44
C THR A 64 -10.18 16.90 -1.38
N LYS A 65 -10.16 18.19 -1.02
CA LYS A 65 -10.68 19.26 -1.90
C LYS A 65 -9.94 19.34 -3.23
N SER A 66 -8.61 19.17 -3.22
CA SER A 66 -7.80 19.19 -4.44
C SER A 66 -8.14 18.01 -5.36
N ILE A 67 -8.23 16.80 -4.82
CA ILE A 67 -8.61 15.61 -5.59
C ILE A 67 -10.05 15.73 -6.12
N LYS A 68 -10.99 16.22 -5.32
CA LYS A 68 -12.36 16.49 -5.77
C LYS A 68 -12.41 17.51 -6.89
N ALA A 69 -11.57 18.56 -6.85
CA ALA A 69 -11.51 19.54 -7.93
C ALA A 69 -10.97 18.95 -9.24
N ILE A 70 -10.02 18.01 -9.15
CA ILE A 70 -9.43 17.32 -10.32
C ILE A 70 -10.43 16.36 -10.97
N LEU A 71 -11.08 15.51 -10.19
CA LEU A 71 -11.98 14.47 -10.72
C LEU A 71 -13.43 14.90 -10.90
N GLY A 72 -13.89 15.92 -10.16
CA GLY A 72 -15.27 16.36 -10.15
C GLY A 72 -16.24 15.20 -9.86
N ASN A 73 -17.24 15.03 -10.73
CA ASN A 73 -18.27 14.01 -10.61
C ASN A 73 -17.77 12.57 -10.82
N LYS A 74 -16.52 12.38 -11.28
CA LYS A 74 -15.93 11.04 -11.40
C LYS A 74 -15.58 10.42 -10.05
N LEU A 75 -15.44 11.23 -8.99
CA LEU A 75 -15.09 10.75 -7.66
C LEU A 75 -16.35 10.50 -6.82
N ILE A 76 -16.66 9.23 -6.56
CA ILE A 76 -17.85 8.81 -5.81
C ILE A 76 -17.51 8.42 -4.37
N LYS A 77 -18.47 8.57 -3.45
CA LYS A 77 -18.37 8.02 -2.08
C LYS A 77 -18.85 6.58 -2.12
N VAL A 78 -17.99 5.65 -1.73
CA VAL A 78 -18.27 4.22 -1.63
C VAL A 78 -18.53 3.89 -0.17
N SER A 79 -19.57 3.11 0.12
CA SER A 79 -19.76 2.49 1.43
C SER A 79 -19.90 0.99 1.29
N ALA A 80 -18.86 0.26 1.70
CA ALA A 80 -18.84 -1.19 1.65
C ALA A 80 -17.97 -1.72 2.81
N PRO A 81 -18.51 -2.61 3.67
CA PRO A 81 -17.78 -3.11 4.84
C PRO A 81 -16.64 -4.02 4.43
N SER A 82 -15.72 -4.29 5.35
CA SER A 82 -14.70 -5.32 5.18
C SER A 82 -14.94 -6.47 6.16
N LYS A 83 -14.51 -7.67 5.79
CA LYS A 83 -14.64 -8.86 6.65
C LYS A 83 -13.34 -9.65 6.75
N ILE A 84 -13.23 -10.47 7.79
CA ILE A 84 -12.19 -11.48 7.96
C ILE A 84 -12.82 -12.84 7.68
N TYR A 85 -12.20 -13.63 6.79
CA TYR A 85 -12.56 -15.03 6.59
C TYR A 85 -11.73 -15.90 7.53
N TYR A 86 -12.40 -16.61 8.44
CA TYR A 86 -11.73 -17.48 9.40
C TYR A 86 -12.60 -18.70 9.69
N ARG A 87 -12.02 -19.91 9.56
CA ARG A 87 -12.72 -21.20 9.76
C ARG A 87 -14.02 -21.29 8.98
N LYS A 88 -13.99 -20.92 7.69
CA LYS A 88 -15.14 -20.90 6.77
C LYS A 88 -16.29 -19.98 7.18
N LYS A 89 -16.04 -18.99 8.05
CA LYS A 89 -17.01 -17.98 8.46
C LYS A 89 -16.48 -16.57 8.17
N MET A 90 -17.40 -15.65 7.91
CA MET A 90 -17.11 -14.23 7.71
C MET A 90 -17.31 -13.46 9.03
N ILE A 91 -16.31 -12.70 9.44
CA ILE A 91 -16.29 -11.89 10.66
C ILE A 91 -16.21 -10.41 10.28
N ASN A 92 -16.86 -9.53 11.03
CA ASN A 92 -16.75 -8.09 10.82
C ASN A 92 -15.30 -7.61 11.01
N PHE A 93 -14.87 -6.69 10.16
CA PHE A 93 -13.64 -5.93 10.35
C PHE A 93 -14.01 -4.45 10.59
N PRO A 94 -13.54 -3.83 11.69
CA PRO A 94 -12.67 -4.39 12.73
C PRO A 94 -13.31 -5.51 13.59
N LEU A 95 -12.49 -6.29 14.30
CA LEU A 95 -12.95 -7.40 15.13
C LEU A 95 -13.88 -6.92 16.25
N GLU A 96 -15.12 -7.39 16.23
CA GLU A 96 -16.11 -7.19 17.29
C GLU A 96 -16.13 -8.38 18.26
N PHE A 97 -16.24 -8.10 19.56
CA PHE A 97 -16.23 -9.16 20.59
C PHE A 97 -17.37 -10.16 20.45
N SER A 98 -18.57 -9.70 20.08
CA SER A 98 -19.74 -10.55 19.81
C SER A 98 -19.43 -11.67 18.82
N ASN A 99 -18.66 -11.37 17.77
CA ASN A 99 -18.31 -12.33 16.73
C ASN A 99 -17.25 -13.33 17.24
N ILE A 100 -16.37 -12.89 18.13
CA ILE A 100 -15.36 -13.75 18.77
C ILE A 100 -16.05 -14.82 19.64
N PHE A 101 -17.10 -14.45 20.40
CA PHE A 101 -17.85 -15.38 21.26
C PHE A 101 -18.52 -16.52 20.49
N GLN A 102 -19.01 -16.27 19.28
CA GLN A 102 -19.69 -17.28 18.45
C GLN A 102 -18.72 -18.28 17.77
N MET A 103 -17.41 -18.03 17.84
CA MET A 103 -16.42 -18.74 17.04
C MET A 103 -15.35 -19.47 17.85
N LEU A 104 -15.09 -19.01 19.06
CA LEU A 104 -14.07 -19.57 19.93
C LEU A 104 -14.70 -20.44 21.01
N ASN A 105 -13.96 -21.48 21.39
CA ASN A 105 -14.35 -22.39 22.45
C ASN A 105 -14.34 -21.65 23.80
N TYR A 106 -15.15 -22.07 24.78
CA TYR A 106 -15.19 -21.43 26.12
C TYR A 106 -13.81 -21.31 26.78
N SER A 107 -12.92 -22.30 26.60
CA SER A 107 -11.54 -22.24 27.10
C SER A 107 -10.73 -21.10 26.46
N GLN A 108 -10.89 -20.87 25.16
CA GLN A 108 -10.20 -19.77 24.47
C GLN A 108 -10.76 -18.41 24.87
N LEU A 109 -12.09 -18.31 25.04
CA LEU A 109 -12.73 -17.09 25.51
C LEU A 109 -12.28 -16.74 26.94
N GLY A 110 -12.21 -17.73 27.83
CA GLY A 110 -11.67 -17.55 29.18
C GLY A 110 -10.21 -17.07 29.17
N LYS A 111 -9.37 -17.64 28.30
CA LYS A 111 -7.98 -17.17 28.10
C LYS A 111 -7.93 -15.72 27.61
N ILE A 112 -8.71 -15.37 26.58
CA ILE A 112 -8.76 -13.99 26.06
C ILE A 112 -9.21 -13.03 27.16
N PHE A 113 -10.22 -13.40 27.95
CA PHE A 113 -10.70 -12.57 29.05
C PHE A 113 -9.62 -12.35 30.12
N MET A 114 -8.97 -13.43 30.56
CA MET A 114 -7.89 -13.37 31.55
C MET A 114 -6.67 -12.59 31.05
N GLU A 115 -6.23 -12.81 29.81
CA GLU A 115 -5.13 -12.07 29.20
C GLU A 115 -5.43 -10.57 29.16
N ASN A 116 -6.67 -10.19 28.86
CA ASN A 116 -7.09 -8.80 28.81
C ASN A 116 -7.18 -8.15 30.19
N ILE A 117 -7.60 -8.88 31.23
CA ILE A 117 -7.54 -8.38 32.61
C ILE A 117 -6.07 -8.17 33.03
N ILE A 118 -5.22 -9.17 32.81
CA ILE A 118 -3.79 -9.11 33.19
C ILE A 118 -3.08 -7.96 32.47
N SER A 119 -3.36 -7.76 31.18
CA SER A 119 -2.75 -6.67 30.38
C SER A 119 -3.09 -5.27 30.89
N ARG A 120 -4.21 -5.11 31.61
CA ARG A 120 -4.64 -3.82 32.20
C ARG A 120 -3.93 -3.52 33.52
N ILE A 121 -3.60 -4.55 34.28
CA ILE A 121 -2.95 -4.43 35.59
C ILE A 121 -1.44 -4.32 35.44
N LYS A 122 -0.86 -4.92 34.39
CA LYS A 122 0.57 -4.78 34.09
C LYS A 122 0.90 -3.37 33.65
N ILE A 123 2.03 -2.86 34.15
CA ILE A 123 2.62 -1.60 33.70
C ILE A 123 2.88 -1.71 32.19
N LYS A 124 2.39 -0.72 31.42
CA LYS A 124 2.66 -0.65 29.99
C LYS A 124 4.16 -0.44 29.78
N HIS A 125 4.83 -1.45 29.23
CA HIS A 125 6.25 -1.36 28.90
C HIS A 125 6.42 -0.67 27.55
N THR A 126 7.63 -0.16 27.30
CA THR A 126 8.04 0.29 25.97
C THR A 126 8.04 -0.90 25.01
N VAL A 127 7.18 -0.85 23.99
CA VAL A 127 7.07 -1.91 22.99
C VAL A 127 8.23 -1.83 21.99
N GLY A 128 9.06 -2.87 21.94
CA GLY A 128 10.23 -2.91 21.04
C GLY A 128 9.90 -3.37 19.63
N ASN A 129 8.84 -4.16 19.45
CA ASN A 129 8.46 -4.79 18.19
C ASN A 129 6.93 -4.89 18.03
N PHE A 130 6.48 -5.23 16.83
CA PHE A 130 5.05 -5.37 16.53
C PHE A 130 4.37 -6.46 17.35
N LYS A 131 5.03 -7.60 17.61
CA LYS A 131 4.45 -8.69 18.41
C LYS A 131 4.10 -8.24 19.82
N ASP A 132 5.02 -7.54 20.48
CA ASP A 132 4.82 -7.00 21.83
C ASP A 132 3.72 -5.94 21.83
N LEU A 133 3.68 -5.10 20.79
CA LEU A 133 2.58 -4.14 20.58
C LEU A 133 1.24 -4.89 20.49
N ALA A 134 1.11 -5.88 19.62
CA ALA A 134 -0.13 -6.64 19.44
C ALA A 134 -0.56 -7.31 20.76
N TYR A 135 0.38 -7.99 21.45
CA TYR A 135 0.11 -8.66 22.72
C TYR A 135 -0.34 -7.68 23.81
N GLN A 136 0.25 -6.48 23.87
CA GLN A 136 -0.14 -5.46 24.83
C GLN A 136 -1.56 -4.94 24.61
N TYR A 137 -2.01 -4.82 23.35
CA TYR A 137 -3.35 -4.29 23.04
C TYR A 137 -4.46 -5.34 23.05
N TYR A 138 -4.18 -6.57 22.62
CA TYR A 138 -5.22 -7.60 22.35
C TYR A 138 -5.06 -8.88 23.16
N GLY A 139 -3.98 -9.03 23.92
CA GLY A 139 -3.61 -10.29 24.53
C GLY A 139 -2.97 -11.26 23.51
N LYS A 140 -2.33 -12.31 24.04
CA LYS A 140 -1.56 -13.28 23.26
C LYS A 140 -2.46 -14.11 22.35
N THR A 141 -3.60 -14.58 22.84
CA THR A 141 -4.48 -15.48 22.12
C THR A 141 -5.10 -14.78 20.91
N LEU A 142 -5.74 -13.62 21.09
CA LEU A 142 -6.39 -12.89 19.98
C LEU A 142 -5.36 -12.40 18.95
N SER A 143 -4.21 -11.92 19.42
CA SER A 143 -3.12 -11.50 18.54
C SER A 143 -2.64 -12.63 17.65
N ASN A 144 -2.39 -13.83 18.20
CA ASN A 144 -1.91 -14.96 17.41
C ASN A 144 -2.93 -15.44 16.38
N LEU A 145 -4.23 -15.38 16.71
CA LEU A 145 -5.28 -15.79 15.79
C LEU A 145 -5.41 -14.87 14.57
N PHE A 146 -5.36 -13.55 14.77
CA PHE A 146 -5.76 -12.61 13.71
C PHE A 146 -4.70 -11.59 13.32
N LEU A 147 -3.78 -11.21 14.21
CA LEU A 147 -2.81 -10.14 13.95
C LEU A 147 -1.45 -10.68 13.56
N ILE A 148 -0.89 -11.63 14.32
CA ILE A 148 0.47 -12.15 14.11
C ILE A 148 0.55 -12.88 12.77
N ASN A 149 -0.27 -13.91 12.56
CA ASN A 149 -0.27 -14.69 11.33
C ASN A 149 -0.50 -13.82 10.08
N TYR A 150 -1.46 -12.89 10.16
CA TYR A 150 -1.75 -11.98 9.06
C TYR A 150 -0.57 -11.03 8.78
N THR A 151 0.03 -10.48 9.84
CA THR A 151 1.14 -9.52 9.72
C THR A 151 2.39 -10.20 9.16
N GLU A 152 2.76 -11.37 9.67
CA GLU A 152 3.92 -12.11 9.17
C GLU A 152 3.73 -12.51 7.70
N LYS A 153 2.52 -12.91 7.31
CA LYS A 153 2.18 -13.18 5.90
C LYS A 153 2.30 -11.93 5.02
N LEU A 154 1.75 -10.80 5.48
CA LEU A 154 1.76 -9.54 4.74
C LEU A 154 3.19 -9.03 4.53
N TRP A 155 3.99 -9.01 5.60
CA TRP A 155 5.31 -8.39 5.60
C TRP A 155 6.45 -9.34 5.25
N GLY A 156 6.25 -10.66 5.32
CA GLY A 156 7.27 -11.66 4.98
C GLY A 156 8.42 -11.76 5.97
N ASP A 157 8.24 -11.27 7.21
CA ASP A 157 9.19 -11.39 8.32
C ASP A 157 8.42 -11.64 9.61
N TYR A 158 9.11 -12.18 10.62
CA TYR A 158 8.51 -12.45 11.91
C TYR A 158 8.11 -11.16 12.63
N SER A 159 6.97 -11.20 13.30
CA SER A 159 6.37 -10.07 14.03
C SER A 159 7.27 -9.47 15.12
N TYR A 160 8.24 -10.24 15.64
CA TYR A 160 9.23 -9.76 16.62
C TYR A 160 10.43 -9.03 15.99
N ASN A 161 10.63 -9.13 14.67
CA ASN A 161 11.63 -8.36 13.91
C ASN A 161 11.06 -7.06 13.34
N LEU A 162 9.73 -6.94 13.25
CA LEU A 162 9.03 -5.82 12.62
C LEU A 162 8.86 -4.64 13.58
N ASP A 163 9.14 -3.43 13.09
CA ASP A 163 8.97 -2.19 13.85
C ASP A 163 7.48 -1.92 14.13
N PRO A 164 7.09 -1.51 15.35
CA PRO A 164 5.69 -1.24 15.70
C PRO A 164 4.94 -0.33 14.73
N THR A 165 5.63 0.56 14.01
CA THR A 165 5.06 1.51 13.05
C THR A 165 4.42 0.85 11.81
N ILE A 166 4.70 -0.42 11.52
CA ILE A 166 4.01 -1.15 10.43
C ILE A 166 2.49 -1.24 10.64
N SER A 167 2.03 -1.07 11.89
CA SER A 167 0.61 -1.02 12.25
C SER A 167 -0.08 0.26 11.77
N GLY A 168 0.69 1.28 11.36
CA GLY A 168 0.21 2.63 11.10
C GLY A 168 -0.60 3.16 12.29
N ASN A 169 -1.81 3.62 12.01
CA ASN A 169 -2.78 4.03 13.04
C ASN A 169 -3.87 2.97 13.30
N ARG A 170 -3.78 1.78 12.70
CA ARG A 170 -4.86 0.76 12.76
C ARG A 170 -5.00 0.15 14.15
N LEU A 171 -3.91 -0.09 14.88
CA LEU A 171 -3.97 -0.69 16.22
C LEU A 171 -4.27 0.32 17.35
N LYS A 172 -4.09 1.63 17.12
CA LYS A 172 -4.29 2.67 18.16
C LYS A 172 -5.77 2.89 18.50
N ASN A 173 -6.67 2.69 17.54
CA ASN A 173 -8.09 3.02 17.67
C ASN A 173 -8.99 1.82 18.02
N LEU A 174 -8.39 0.65 18.18
CA LEU A 174 -9.06 -0.60 18.50
C LEU A 174 -8.79 -1.00 19.95
N ASN A 175 -8.96 -0.03 20.84
CA ASN A 175 -8.94 -0.29 22.27
C ASN A 175 -10.15 -1.20 22.58
N LEU A 176 -9.93 -2.30 23.29
CA LEU A 176 -11.03 -3.21 23.64
C LEU A 176 -12.15 -2.51 24.41
N MET A 177 -11.84 -1.42 25.11
CA MET A 177 -12.86 -0.58 25.75
C MET A 177 -13.77 0.14 24.74
N THR A 178 -13.29 0.59 23.57
CA THR A 178 -14.15 1.20 22.55
C THR A 178 -15.07 0.17 21.91
N VAL A 179 -14.60 -1.08 21.73
CA VAL A 179 -15.41 -2.20 21.22
C VAL A 179 -16.42 -2.71 22.26
N ILE A 180 -16.09 -2.67 23.56
CA ILE A 180 -17.04 -3.04 24.62
C ILE A 180 -18.06 -1.92 24.86
N ASN A 181 -17.64 -0.64 24.83
CA ASN A 181 -18.54 0.49 25.03
C ASN A 181 -19.54 0.67 23.88
N SER A 182 -19.20 0.24 22.66
CA SER A 182 -20.14 0.24 21.52
C SER A 182 -21.27 -0.78 21.69
N ILE A 183 -21.12 -1.77 22.58
CA ILE A 183 -22.18 -2.75 22.91
C ILE A 183 -23.21 -2.14 23.87
N TYR A 184 -22.79 -1.22 24.76
CA TYR A 184 -23.65 -0.64 25.80
C TYR A 184 -24.31 0.68 25.42
N LYS A 185 -23.80 1.40 24.41
CA LYS A 185 -24.44 2.60 23.88
C LYS A 185 -25.17 2.27 22.59
N ASN A 186 -26.50 2.23 22.63
CA ASN A 186 -27.43 2.24 21.48
C ASN A 186 -27.37 3.54 20.64
N LYS A 187 -26.24 4.25 20.66
CA LYS A 187 -25.91 5.28 19.68
C LYS A 187 -24.90 4.66 18.75
N SER A 188 -25.28 4.54 17.48
CA SER A 188 -24.35 4.43 16.36
C SER A 188 -23.31 5.53 16.50
N MET A 189 -22.23 5.27 17.24
CA MET A 189 -21.00 6.03 17.13
C MET A 189 -20.59 5.85 15.68
N ASP A 190 -20.42 6.94 14.94
CA ASP A 190 -20.07 6.95 13.53
C ASP A 190 -18.88 6.02 13.25
N VAL A 191 -19.22 4.78 12.89
CA VAL A 191 -18.30 3.78 12.34
C VAL A 191 -17.89 4.22 10.91
N GLU A 192 -18.44 5.33 10.41
CA GLU A 192 -18.04 5.99 9.15
C GLU A 192 -16.52 6.23 9.05
N HIS A 193 -15.80 6.32 10.17
CA HIS A 193 -14.38 6.69 10.17
C HIS A 193 -13.35 5.55 10.37
N LEU A 194 -13.76 4.29 10.59
CA LEU A 194 -12.79 3.21 10.79
C LEU A 194 -12.49 2.39 9.52
N ASP A 195 -13.48 2.18 8.65
CA ASP A 195 -13.24 1.61 7.30
C ASP A 195 -14.48 1.66 6.36
N GLY A 196 -15.58 2.30 6.77
CA GLY A 196 -16.90 2.10 6.15
C GLY A 196 -17.23 2.98 4.96
N SER A 197 -16.62 4.16 4.82
CA SER A 197 -16.76 4.97 3.62
C SER A 197 -15.46 5.60 3.15
N PHE A 198 -15.25 5.62 1.84
CA PHE A 198 -14.08 6.20 1.20
C PHE A 198 -14.45 6.75 -0.17
N TYR A 199 -13.62 7.61 -0.73
CA TYR A 199 -13.80 8.08 -2.09
C TYR A 199 -13.08 7.17 -3.08
N TYR A 200 -13.65 7.03 -4.26
CA TYR A 200 -13.13 6.18 -5.31
C TYR A 200 -13.55 6.71 -6.69
N PRO A 201 -12.69 6.69 -7.73
CA PRO A 201 -13.10 7.09 -9.08
C PRO A 201 -13.95 6.03 -9.76
N ILE A 202 -14.94 6.42 -10.56
CA ILE A 202 -15.81 5.49 -11.28
C ILE A 202 -15.01 4.50 -12.15
N GLU A 203 -13.95 4.96 -12.82
CA GLU A 203 -13.16 4.16 -13.77
C GLU A 203 -11.97 3.41 -13.13
N GLY A 204 -11.82 3.47 -11.80
CA GLY A 204 -10.77 2.80 -11.05
C GLY A 204 -9.80 3.76 -10.36
N PHE A 205 -9.03 3.29 -9.38
CA PHE A 205 -8.20 4.16 -8.55
C PHE A 205 -7.10 4.91 -9.33
N GLY A 206 -6.61 4.31 -10.42
CA GLY A 206 -5.62 4.91 -11.32
C GLY A 206 -6.09 6.17 -12.02
N ASP A 207 -7.42 6.37 -12.16
CA ASP A 207 -8.00 7.57 -12.79
C ASP A 207 -7.67 8.86 -12.02
N ILE A 208 -7.33 8.77 -10.72
CA ILE A 208 -6.78 9.91 -9.98
C ILE A 208 -5.50 10.41 -10.65
N PHE A 209 -4.61 9.49 -11.01
CA PHE A 209 -3.29 9.79 -11.53
C PHE A 209 -3.31 10.11 -13.02
N GLU A 210 -4.19 9.49 -13.79
CA GLU A 210 -4.48 9.89 -15.17
C GLU A 210 -5.08 11.30 -15.22
N SER A 211 -6.03 11.63 -14.33
CA SER A 211 -6.60 12.99 -14.28
C SER A 211 -5.56 14.04 -13.85
N ILE A 212 -4.61 13.69 -12.97
CA ILE A 212 -3.49 14.57 -12.63
C ILE A 212 -2.58 14.77 -13.85
N LYS A 213 -2.22 13.69 -14.55
CA LYS A 213 -1.44 13.74 -15.81
C LYS A 213 -2.08 14.69 -16.82
N ASP A 214 -3.38 14.56 -17.05
CA ASP A 214 -4.13 15.45 -17.94
C ASP A 214 -4.09 16.91 -17.45
N SER A 215 -4.22 17.12 -16.13
CA SER A 215 -4.15 18.46 -15.54
C SER A 215 -2.77 19.10 -15.65
N ILE A 216 -1.68 18.31 -15.64
CA ILE A 216 -0.30 18.82 -15.74
C ILE A 216 0.17 18.99 -17.17
N GLY A 217 -0.36 18.21 -18.10
CA GLY A 217 0.07 18.12 -19.50
C GLY A 217 0.96 16.89 -19.71
N ASP A 218 0.54 16.00 -20.61
CA ASP A 218 1.27 14.78 -20.96
C ASP A 218 2.66 15.10 -21.56
N GLU A 219 2.76 16.22 -22.25
CA GLU A 219 4.00 16.78 -22.79
C GLU A 219 4.99 17.23 -21.71
N LYS A 220 4.67 17.09 -20.42
CA LYS A 220 5.59 17.29 -19.28
C LYS A 220 6.20 15.98 -18.76
N ILE A 221 5.81 14.84 -19.32
CA ILE A 221 6.31 13.52 -18.92
C ILE A 221 7.14 12.92 -20.05
N SER A 222 8.35 12.45 -19.73
CA SER A 222 9.15 11.59 -20.61
C SER A 222 8.90 10.14 -20.20
N TYR A 223 8.18 9.39 -21.04
CA TYR A 223 8.02 7.94 -20.88
C TYR A 223 9.25 7.17 -21.37
N ASN A 224 9.32 5.89 -21.00
CA ASN A 224 10.42 4.99 -21.36
C ASN A 224 11.81 5.56 -21.06
N SER A 225 11.89 6.43 -20.04
CA SER A 225 13.08 7.21 -19.69
C SER A 225 13.73 6.61 -18.45
N ILE A 226 14.60 5.64 -18.67
CA ILE A 226 15.31 4.95 -17.58
C ILE A 226 16.50 5.81 -17.15
N ILE A 227 16.53 6.21 -15.88
CA ILE A 227 17.69 6.88 -15.28
C ILE A 227 18.70 5.80 -14.88
N THR A 228 19.91 5.87 -15.45
CA THR A 228 20.99 4.90 -15.21
C THR A 228 22.08 5.44 -14.30
N GLY A 229 22.14 6.76 -14.10
CA GLY A 229 23.11 7.40 -13.23
C GLY A 229 22.65 8.78 -12.74
N ILE A 230 23.03 9.12 -11.51
CA ILE A 230 22.80 10.42 -10.89
C ILE A 230 24.17 10.99 -10.48
N ILE A 231 24.65 11.98 -11.24
CA ILE A 231 25.98 12.56 -11.08
C ILE A 231 25.96 13.63 -9.98
N HIS A 232 26.92 13.60 -9.05
CA HIS A 232 27.03 14.59 -7.98
C HIS A 232 28.49 14.99 -7.69
N ASP A 233 28.66 16.15 -7.06
CA ASP A 233 29.97 16.64 -6.56
C ASP A 233 30.18 16.38 -5.06
N GLY A 234 29.24 15.67 -4.43
CA GLY A 234 29.25 15.36 -2.99
C GLY A 234 28.41 16.34 -2.15
N LYS A 235 27.95 17.45 -2.73
CA LYS A 235 27.05 18.41 -2.07
C LYS A 235 25.83 18.79 -2.91
N LYS A 236 25.90 18.59 -4.22
CA LYS A 236 24.84 18.89 -5.17
C LYS A 236 24.77 17.79 -6.24
N ILE A 237 23.56 17.44 -6.65
CA ILE A 237 23.32 16.67 -7.86
C ILE A 237 23.52 17.61 -9.06
N LYS A 238 24.35 17.18 -10.01
CA LYS A 238 24.75 17.94 -11.19
C LYS A 238 23.93 17.53 -12.41
N ASN A 239 23.92 16.23 -12.72
CA ASN A 239 23.36 15.71 -13.96
C ASN A 239 22.63 14.37 -13.76
N LEU A 240 21.65 14.07 -14.62
CA LEU A 240 21.09 12.74 -14.79
C LEU A 240 21.65 12.09 -16.05
N ASN A 241 22.02 10.82 -15.96
CA ASN A 241 22.28 9.98 -17.12
C ASN A 241 21.02 9.19 -17.45
N LEU A 242 20.57 9.30 -18.69
CA LEU A 242 19.43 8.57 -19.22
C LEU A 242 19.95 7.43 -20.10
N PHE A 243 19.22 6.31 -20.14
CA PHE A 243 19.51 5.25 -21.08
C PHE A 243 19.38 5.76 -22.51
N ASN A 244 20.43 5.61 -23.32
CA ASN A 244 20.50 6.04 -24.73
C ASN A 244 20.25 7.54 -24.99
N MET A 245 20.50 8.41 -24.02
CA MET A 245 20.36 9.86 -24.18
C MET A 245 21.48 10.62 -23.47
N ASP A 246 21.68 11.86 -23.91
CA ASP A 246 22.63 12.78 -23.29
C ASP A 246 22.25 13.13 -21.85
N SER A 247 23.25 13.61 -21.10
CA SER A 247 23.08 13.99 -19.71
C SER A 247 22.26 15.28 -19.57
N LEU A 248 21.45 15.34 -18.52
CA LEU A 248 20.57 16.49 -18.25
C LEU A 248 21.01 17.24 -17.00
N ASP A 249 21.24 18.54 -17.12
CA ASP A 249 21.53 19.41 -15.99
C ASP A 249 20.33 19.53 -15.03
N ILE A 250 20.65 19.73 -13.75
CA ILE A 250 19.66 19.76 -12.67
C ILE A 250 19.85 20.97 -11.75
N ASP A 251 18.77 21.75 -11.58
CA ASP A 251 18.66 22.66 -10.45
C ASP A 251 18.19 21.92 -9.20
N HIS A 252 16.98 21.33 -9.25
CA HIS A 252 16.39 20.54 -8.17
C HIS A 252 15.94 19.16 -8.67
N LEU A 253 16.33 18.10 -7.95
CA LEU A 253 15.93 16.72 -8.22
C LEU A 253 14.95 16.22 -7.16
N PHE A 254 13.76 15.83 -7.57
CA PHE A 254 12.84 15.05 -6.76
C PHE A 254 12.92 13.59 -7.16
N CYS A 255 13.18 12.73 -6.18
CA CYS A 255 13.41 11.32 -6.41
C CYS A 255 12.34 10.49 -5.69
N THR A 256 11.63 9.65 -6.46
CA THR A 256 10.55 8.81 -5.94
C THR A 256 10.81 7.30 -6.04
N ILE A 257 11.95 6.93 -6.62
CA ILE A 257 12.37 5.52 -6.79
C ILE A 257 12.80 4.89 -5.46
N PRO A 258 12.79 3.54 -5.35
CA PRO A 258 13.27 2.83 -4.18
C PRO A 258 14.68 3.25 -3.74
N LEU A 259 14.87 3.38 -2.41
CA LEU A 259 16.10 3.88 -1.80
C LEU A 259 17.36 3.07 -2.20
N ASN A 260 17.22 1.75 -2.34
CA ASN A 260 18.32 0.88 -2.81
C ASN A 260 18.68 1.16 -4.28
N ILE A 261 17.72 1.45 -5.14
CA ILE A 261 18.00 1.82 -6.53
C ILE A 261 18.71 3.17 -6.56
N LEU A 262 18.16 4.17 -5.87
CA LEU A 262 18.76 5.52 -5.79
C LEU A 262 20.23 5.47 -5.39
N ILE A 263 20.56 4.82 -4.28
CA ILE A 263 21.95 4.76 -3.78
C ILE A 263 22.88 4.05 -4.77
N ASN A 264 22.43 2.97 -5.41
CA ASN A 264 23.26 2.20 -6.33
C ASN A 264 23.48 2.88 -7.69
N ILE A 265 22.71 3.92 -8.03
CA ILE A 265 22.89 4.70 -9.27
C ILE A 265 23.57 6.07 -9.05
N LEU A 266 23.95 6.42 -7.82
CA LEU A 266 24.72 7.63 -7.55
C LEU A 266 26.15 7.50 -8.07
N GLN A 267 26.65 8.59 -8.67
CA GLN A 267 27.99 8.68 -9.26
C GLN A 267 28.65 10.01 -8.83
N PRO A 268 29.84 10.01 -8.21
CA PRO A 268 30.62 8.84 -7.79
C PRO A 268 29.89 7.95 -6.78
N ALA A 269 30.29 6.68 -6.69
CA ALA A 269 29.62 5.72 -5.82
C ALA A 269 29.63 6.19 -4.34
N PRO A 270 28.54 6.00 -3.60
CA PRO A 270 28.49 6.29 -2.16
C PRO A 270 29.52 5.47 -1.36
N PRO A 271 29.80 5.85 -0.09
CA PRO A 271 30.65 5.06 0.79
C PRO A 271 30.16 3.61 0.90
N LYS A 272 31.09 2.66 0.96
CA LYS A 272 30.79 1.22 0.99
C LYS A 272 29.77 0.83 2.07
N GLU A 273 29.87 1.42 3.26
CA GLU A 273 28.91 1.21 4.35
C GLU A 273 27.47 1.56 3.94
N ILE A 274 27.27 2.67 3.21
CA ILE A 274 25.94 3.10 2.76
C ILE A 274 25.37 2.11 1.73
N ILE A 275 26.21 1.64 0.80
CA ILE A 275 25.84 0.64 -0.21
C ILE A 275 25.48 -0.69 0.46
N GLU A 276 26.29 -1.17 1.40
CA GLU A 276 26.03 -2.41 2.15
C GLU A 276 24.70 -2.33 2.92
N ILE A 277 24.39 -1.20 3.54
CA ILE A 277 23.12 -0.99 4.24
C ILE A 277 21.93 -1.11 3.29
N VAL A 278 21.94 -0.41 2.14
CA VAL A 278 20.80 -0.44 1.23
C VAL A 278 20.66 -1.76 0.46
N ASN A 279 21.72 -2.54 0.35
CA ASN A 279 21.64 -3.87 -0.24
C ASN A 279 21.08 -4.91 0.73
N GLN A 280 20.96 -4.58 2.02
CA GLN A 280 20.34 -5.41 3.06
C GLN A 280 18.89 -5.04 3.36
N ILE A 281 18.41 -3.86 2.94
CA ILE A 281 16.99 -3.52 3.10
C ILE A 281 16.16 -4.35 2.14
N LYS A 282 14.95 -4.71 2.58
CA LYS A 282 14.03 -5.53 1.81
C LYS A 282 12.77 -4.75 1.47
N PHE A 283 12.24 -5.04 0.29
CA PHE A 283 10.92 -4.62 -0.13
C PHE A 283 10.08 -5.84 -0.40
N ARG A 284 8.84 -5.79 0.06
CA ARG A 284 7.83 -6.80 -0.19
C ARG A 284 7.22 -6.56 -1.57
N SER A 285 7.13 -7.60 -2.37
CA SER A 285 6.36 -7.61 -3.61
C SER A 285 4.95 -8.16 -3.36
N VAL A 286 4.04 -7.95 -4.31
CA VAL A 286 2.71 -8.56 -4.29
C VAL A 286 2.43 -9.14 -5.66
N ARG A 287 2.03 -10.42 -5.71
CA ARG A 287 1.39 -11.00 -6.89
C ARG A 287 -0.11 -10.89 -6.78
N LEU A 288 -0.73 -10.49 -7.88
CA LEU A 288 -2.18 -10.46 -8.02
C LEU A 288 -2.62 -11.64 -8.85
N CYS A 289 -3.60 -12.40 -8.39
CA CYS A 289 -4.38 -13.31 -9.23
C CYS A 289 -5.74 -12.66 -9.46
N VAL A 290 -6.12 -12.48 -10.72
CA VAL A 290 -7.40 -11.89 -11.13
C VAL A 290 -8.24 -12.99 -11.73
N ILE A 291 -9.46 -13.17 -11.24
CA ILE A 291 -10.39 -14.19 -11.72
C ILE A 291 -11.70 -13.51 -12.07
N THR A 292 -12.16 -13.68 -13.31
CA THR A 292 -13.46 -13.20 -13.76
C THR A 292 -14.49 -14.31 -13.58
N LEU A 293 -15.69 -13.94 -13.13
CA LEU A 293 -16.71 -14.88 -12.67
C LEU A 293 -18.07 -14.58 -13.35
N ASP A 294 -18.74 -15.64 -13.79
CA ASP A 294 -20.10 -15.61 -14.34
C ASP A 294 -21.14 -15.60 -13.20
N GLN A 295 -21.12 -14.52 -12.44
CA GLN A 295 -22.10 -14.25 -11.40
C GLN A 295 -22.17 -12.75 -11.10
N MET A 296 -23.32 -12.33 -10.60
CA MET A 296 -23.59 -10.91 -10.35
C MET A 296 -22.58 -10.26 -9.40
N ASN A 297 -22.36 -10.87 -8.23
CA ASN A 297 -21.40 -10.42 -7.22
C ASN A 297 -20.72 -11.63 -6.58
N PHE A 298 -19.48 -11.47 -6.11
CA PHE A 298 -18.77 -12.46 -5.30
C PHE A 298 -19.08 -12.28 -3.82
N SER A 299 -19.16 -11.03 -3.36
CA SER A 299 -19.53 -10.67 -1.99
C SER A 299 -20.05 -9.23 -1.93
N GLU A 300 -20.60 -8.81 -0.79
CA GLU A 300 -20.96 -7.40 -0.55
C GLU A 300 -19.82 -6.59 0.09
N ASN A 301 -18.61 -7.16 0.21
CA ASN A 301 -17.53 -6.58 0.99
C ASN A 301 -16.51 -5.86 0.10
N ALA A 302 -16.02 -4.70 0.55
CA ALA A 302 -14.93 -3.99 -0.12
C ALA A 302 -13.63 -4.82 -0.12
N SER A 303 -13.38 -5.57 0.95
CA SER A 303 -12.24 -6.48 1.08
C SER A 303 -12.54 -7.59 2.08
N ILE A 304 -12.01 -8.78 1.81
CA ILE A 304 -12.07 -9.94 2.70
C ILE A 304 -10.63 -10.34 3.04
N TYR A 305 -10.30 -10.37 4.33
CA TYR A 305 -8.96 -10.68 4.84
C TYR A 305 -8.83 -12.15 5.26
N PHE A 306 -7.70 -12.78 4.97
CA PHE A 306 -7.44 -14.21 5.19
C PHE A 306 -6.22 -14.40 6.11
N PRO A 307 -6.39 -14.38 7.44
CA PRO A 307 -5.30 -14.53 8.41
C PRO A 307 -4.75 -15.96 8.51
N GLU A 308 -5.54 -16.98 8.18
CA GLU A 308 -5.15 -18.39 8.34
C GLU A 308 -3.97 -18.75 7.43
N SER A 309 -2.98 -19.48 7.95
CA SER A 309 -1.74 -19.83 7.23
C SER A 309 -1.97 -20.76 6.04
N ILE A 310 -3.12 -21.45 5.98
CA ILE A 310 -3.49 -22.31 4.83
C ILE A 310 -3.64 -21.51 3.53
N PHE A 311 -3.91 -20.21 3.62
CA PHE A 311 -4.05 -19.34 2.45
C PHE A 311 -2.74 -18.58 2.22
N PRO A 312 -2.12 -18.65 1.02
CA PRO A 312 -0.91 -17.88 0.73
C PRO A 312 -1.21 -16.38 0.52
N PHE A 313 -2.47 -16.03 0.27
CA PHE A 313 -2.93 -14.65 0.11
C PHE A 313 -3.37 -14.01 1.42
N THR A 314 -3.30 -12.68 1.46
CA THR A 314 -3.76 -11.87 2.61
C THR A 314 -5.17 -11.36 2.43
N ARG A 315 -5.57 -11.03 1.21
CA ARG A 315 -6.92 -10.51 0.94
C ARG A 315 -7.43 -10.85 -0.45
N ILE A 316 -8.76 -10.88 -0.55
CA ILE A 316 -9.50 -10.86 -1.80
C ILE A 316 -10.33 -9.58 -1.81
N TYR A 317 -10.37 -8.89 -2.93
CA TYR A 317 -11.29 -7.76 -3.12
C TYR A 317 -12.01 -7.86 -4.46
N GLU A 318 -13.23 -7.33 -4.48
CA GLU A 318 -14.08 -7.25 -5.67
C GLU A 318 -14.10 -5.79 -6.13
N PRO A 319 -13.53 -5.46 -7.30
CA PRO A 319 -13.51 -4.09 -7.82
C PRO A 319 -14.92 -3.50 -7.96
N LYS A 320 -15.90 -4.33 -8.33
CA LYS A 320 -17.31 -3.92 -8.50
C LYS A 320 -17.93 -3.30 -7.25
N ASN A 321 -17.53 -3.75 -6.06
CA ASN A 321 -17.96 -3.16 -4.78
C ASN A 321 -17.40 -1.74 -4.53
N ARG A 322 -16.50 -1.24 -5.39
CA ARG A 322 -16.01 0.15 -5.39
C ARG A 322 -16.67 0.98 -6.48
N SER A 323 -16.92 0.38 -7.64
CA SER A 323 -17.65 1.00 -8.73
C SER A 323 -18.23 -0.08 -9.64
N GLU A 324 -19.54 0.00 -9.89
CA GLU A 324 -20.24 -0.89 -10.82
C GLU A 324 -19.67 -0.85 -12.24
N ALA A 325 -19.00 0.24 -12.63
CA ALA A 325 -18.40 0.39 -13.95
C ALA A 325 -17.17 -0.51 -14.19
N LEU A 326 -16.62 -1.12 -13.14
CA LEU A 326 -15.41 -1.96 -13.25
C LEU A 326 -15.70 -3.39 -13.72
N ALA A 327 -16.97 -3.77 -13.86
CA ALA A 327 -17.38 -5.06 -14.37
C ALA A 327 -18.64 -4.93 -15.24
N PRO A 328 -18.80 -5.77 -16.26
CA PRO A 328 -20.01 -5.81 -17.08
C PRO A 328 -21.21 -6.32 -16.25
N LYS A 329 -22.42 -6.03 -16.74
CA LYS A 329 -23.66 -6.51 -16.10
C LYS A 329 -23.70 -8.04 -16.00
N GLY A 330 -24.19 -8.54 -14.86
CA GLY A 330 -24.35 -9.97 -14.59
C GLY A 330 -23.07 -10.74 -14.26
N LYS A 331 -21.89 -10.10 -14.37
CA LYS A 331 -20.59 -10.71 -14.05
C LYS A 331 -19.83 -9.87 -13.03
N THR A 332 -18.75 -10.44 -12.52
CA THR A 332 -17.82 -9.74 -11.62
C THR A 332 -16.39 -10.25 -11.81
N CYS A 333 -15.43 -9.59 -11.20
CA CYS A 333 -14.07 -10.11 -11.03
C CYS A 333 -13.63 -9.99 -9.57
N ILE A 334 -12.73 -10.87 -9.17
CA ILE A 334 -12.06 -10.80 -7.88
C ILE A 334 -10.56 -10.72 -8.08
N VAL A 335 -9.91 -10.01 -7.18
CA VAL A 335 -8.46 -9.85 -7.16
C VAL A 335 -7.94 -10.38 -5.84
N ILE A 336 -7.05 -11.35 -5.93
CA ILE A 336 -6.43 -12.03 -4.81
C ILE A 336 -5.00 -11.52 -4.67
N GLU A 337 -4.68 -10.98 -3.50
CA GLU A 337 -3.36 -10.43 -3.20
C GLU A 337 -2.49 -11.42 -2.44
N VAL A 338 -1.37 -11.80 -3.05
CA VAL A 338 -0.36 -12.69 -2.49
C VAL A 338 0.92 -11.88 -2.28
N PRO A 339 1.16 -11.33 -1.07
CA PRO A 339 2.46 -10.78 -0.72
C PRO A 339 3.52 -11.86 -0.81
N CYS A 340 4.65 -11.54 -1.40
CA CYS A 340 5.77 -12.46 -1.63
C CYS A 340 7.08 -11.68 -1.76
N ASN A 341 8.20 -12.35 -1.50
CA ASN A 341 9.53 -11.84 -1.73
C ASN A 341 9.98 -12.27 -3.12
N SER A 342 10.96 -11.57 -3.69
CA SER A 342 11.50 -11.92 -4.99
C SER A 342 12.11 -13.33 -5.03
N ASP A 343 12.59 -13.85 -3.90
CA ASP A 343 13.16 -15.18 -3.75
C ASP A 343 12.15 -16.28 -3.38
N ASP A 344 10.89 -15.93 -3.07
CA ASP A 344 9.86 -16.93 -2.75
C ASP A 344 9.49 -17.73 -4.01
N THR A 345 9.30 -19.05 -3.88
CA THR A 345 8.88 -19.92 -5.01
C THR A 345 7.63 -19.39 -5.71
N ILE A 346 6.64 -18.92 -4.93
CA ILE A 346 5.39 -18.37 -5.45
C ILE A 346 5.59 -17.10 -6.29
N TYR A 347 6.68 -16.35 -6.07
CA TYR A 347 7.02 -15.19 -6.90
C TYR A 347 7.58 -15.59 -8.26
N GLN A 348 8.35 -16.68 -8.28
CA GLN A 348 9.09 -17.17 -9.44
C GLN A 348 8.26 -18.00 -10.40
N LEU A 349 7.13 -18.56 -9.95
CA LEU A 349 6.19 -19.28 -10.82
C LEU A 349 5.80 -18.44 -12.05
N SER A 350 5.62 -19.10 -13.19
CA SER A 350 4.99 -18.48 -14.35
C SER A 350 3.59 -17.95 -14.00
N ASN A 351 3.04 -17.07 -14.85
CA ASN A 351 1.69 -16.54 -14.63
C ASN A 351 0.65 -17.66 -14.57
N ASN A 352 0.75 -18.64 -15.47
CA ASN A 352 -0.20 -19.75 -15.54
C ASN A 352 -0.13 -20.66 -14.31
N GLU A 353 1.08 -21.04 -13.86
CA GLU A 353 1.25 -21.90 -12.68
C GLU A 353 0.75 -21.22 -11.41
N PHE A 354 1.07 -19.94 -11.23
CA PHE A 354 0.60 -19.15 -10.09
C PHE A 354 -0.93 -19.05 -10.05
N VAL A 355 -1.55 -18.70 -11.18
CA VAL A 355 -3.01 -18.62 -11.30
C VAL A 355 -3.65 -19.98 -11.02
N ALA A 356 -3.11 -21.06 -11.57
CA ALA A 356 -3.60 -22.41 -11.34
C ALA A 356 -3.52 -22.78 -9.84
N GLN A 357 -2.39 -22.53 -9.19
CA GLN A 357 -2.22 -22.79 -7.76
C GLN A 357 -3.25 -22.02 -6.91
N ILE A 358 -3.44 -20.72 -7.16
CA ILE A 358 -4.41 -19.91 -6.42
C ILE A 358 -5.84 -20.37 -6.69
N LYS A 359 -6.20 -20.68 -7.94
CA LYS A 359 -7.52 -21.21 -8.29
C LYS A 359 -7.83 -22.52 -7.56
N THR A 360 -6.90 -23.47 -7.56
CA THR A 360 -7.06 -24.74 -6.83
C THR A 360 -7.34 -24.51 -5.36
N ILE A 361 -6.56 -23.63 -4.70
CA ILE A 361 -6.76 -23.31 -3.28
C ILE A 361 -8.17 -22.71 -3.03
N LEU A 362 -8.63 -21.81 -3.90
CA LEU A 362 -9.96 -21.20 -3.77
C LEU A 362 -11.08 -22.22 -3.98
N ILE A 363 -10.94 -23.13 -4.94
CA ILE A 363 -11.94 -24.16 -5.26
C ILE A 363 -12.01 -25.21 -4.14
N ASP A 364 -10.86 -25.75 -3.72
CA ASP A 364 -10.77 -26.79 -2.69
C ASP A 364 -11.33 -26.33 -1.33
N ASN A 365 -11.26 -25.02 -1.07
CA ASN A 365 -11.80 -24.40 0.14
C ASN A 365 -13.23 -23.87 -0.02
N ASN A 366 -13.90 -24.14 -1.15
CA ASN A 366 -15.24 -23.67 -1.49
C ASN A 366 -15.39 -22.14 -1.42
N ILE A 367 -14.34 -21.39 -1.76
CA ILE A 367 -14.37 -19.93 -1.84
C ILE A 367 -14.98 -19.49 -3.17
N ILE A 368 -14.67 -20.19 -4.27
CA ILE A 368 -15.28 -19.99 -5.58
C ILE A 368 -15.81 -21.31 -6.15
N ASP A 369 -16.82 -21.22 -7.01
CA ASP A 369 -17.30 -22.33 -7.82
C ASP A 369 -16.51 -22.39 -9.13
N SER A 370 -15.87 -23.52 -9.41
CA SER A 370 -15.08 -23.72 -10.63
C SER A 370 -15.90 -23.55 -11.91
N LYS A 371 -17.21 -23.88 -11.87
CA LYS A 371 -18.12 -23.74 -13.02
C LYS A 371 -18.42 -22.29 -13.37
N LYS A 372 -18.21 -21.36 -12.44
CA LYS A 372 -18.44 -19.93 -12.65
C LYS A 372 -17.20 -19.19 -13.15
N VAL A 373 -16.04 -19.84 -13.22
CA VAL A 373 -14.81 -19.17 -13.65
C VAL A 373 -14.84 -18.98 -15.17
N ILE A 374 -14.74 -17.73 -15.62
CA ILE A 374 -14.69 -17.38 -17.05
C ILE A 374 -13.24 -17.36 -17.52
N ASN A 375 -12.43 -16.48 -16.94
CA ASN A 375 -11.04 -16.27 -17.31
C ASN A 375 -10.20 -15.86 -16.09
N SER A 376 -8.88 -15.85 -16.25
CA SER A 376 -7.98 -15.44 -15.17
C SER A 376 -6.63 -14.95 -15.69
N THR A 377 -6.05 -13.97 -15.00
CA THR A 377 -4.72 -13.44 -15.29
C THR A 377 -3.96 -13.16 -13.99
N SER A 378 -2.70 -12.73 -14.08
CA SER A 378 -1.91 -12.32 -12.92
C SER A 378 -0.99 -11.15 -13.20
N GLU A 379 -0.72 -10.36 -12.17
CA GLU A 379 0.21 -9.23 -12.22
C GLU A 379 1.26 -9.32 -11.11
N LYS A 380 2.39 -8.66 -11.31
CA LYS A 380 3.45 -8.51 -10.29
C LYS A 380 3.61 -7.04 -9.94
N ILE A 381 3.54 -6.74 -8.65
CA ILE A 381 3.82 -5.43 -8.09
C ILE A 381 5.13 -5.52 -7.32
N GLU A 382 6.17 -4.91 -7.86
CA GLU A 382 7.47 -4.79 -7.21
C GLU A 382 7.48 -3.61 -6.24
N TYR A 383 8.35 -3.68 -5.22
CA TYR A 383 8.52 -2.61 -4.24
C TYR A 383 7.20 -2.13 -3.60
N ALA A 384 6.24 -3.05 -3.40
CA ALA A 384 4.90 -2.72 -2.90
C ALA A 384 4.96 -2.13 -1.49
N TYR A 385 5.79 -2.72 -0.61
CA TYR A 385 5.99 -2.23 0.76
C TYR A 385 7.46 -2.31 1.21
N PRO A 386 8.05 -1.23 1.75
CA PRO A 386 9.34 -1.32 2.45
C PRO A 386 9.17 -2.10 3.76
N ILE A 387 9.98 -3.13 3.97
CA ILE A 387 9.90 -3.94 5.20
C ILE A 387 10.58 -3.18 6.33
N LEU A 388 9.77 -2.59 7.23
CA LEU A 388 10.26 -1.82 8.37
C LEU A 388 10.72 -2.77 9.48
N SER A 389 12.00 -3.17 9.43
CA SER A 389 12.64 -3.98 10.46
C SER A 389 13.30 -3.13 11.54
N ILE A 390 13.21 -3.58 12.79
CA ILE A 390 13.88 -2.95 13.94
C ILE A 390 15.40 -2.97 13.75
N ARG A 391 15.92 -4.05 13.16
CA ARG A 391 17.37 -4.25 12.94
C ARG A 391 17.95 -3.19 12.02
N ASN A 392 17.18 -2.76 11.02
CA ASN A 392 17.65 -1.84 9.99
C ASN A 392 17.35 -0.37 10.31
N LYS A 393 16.55 -0.08 11.34
CA LYS A 393 16.07 1.27 11.66
C LYS A 393 17.20 2.29 11.83
N ASN A 394 18.25 1.94 12.56
CA ASN A 394 19.38 2.85 12.79
C ASN A 394 20.30 2.94 11.56
N ASN A 395 20.45 1.86 10.81
CA ASN A 395 21.25 1.84 9.59
C ASN A 395 20.62 2.73 8.50
N ILE A 396 19.31 2.65 8.32
CA ILE A 396 18.58 3.49 7.35
C ILE A 396 18.75 4.99 7.66
N LYS A 397 18.82 5.39 8.95
CA LYS A 397 19.11 6.79 9.32
C LYS A 397 20.47 7.27 8.80
N LYS A 398 21.49 6.39 8.73
CA LYS A 398 22.79 6.74 8.16
C LYS A 398 22.67 7.04 6.67
N VAL A 399 21.86 6.27 5.94
CA VAL A 399 21.58 6.49 4.52
C VAL A 399 20.89 7.84 4.30
N PHE A 400 19.87 8.17 5.09
CA PHE A 400 19.21 9.48 4.96
C PHE A 400 20.14 10.64 5.31
N ARG A 401 20.97 10.54 6.36
CA ARG A 401 22.00 11.55 6.67
C ARG A 401 23.00 11.75 5.54
N TYR A 402 23.40 10.67 4.87
CA TYR A 402 24.24 10.77 3.68
C TYR A 402 23.52 11.52 2.55
N LEU A 403 22.25 11.21 2.29
CA LEU A 403 21.48 11.89 1.23
C LEU A 403 21.17 13.36 1.56
N GLU A 404 21.04 13.72 2.85
CA GLU A 404 20.81 15.10 3.32
C GLU A 404 21.96 16.06 2.98
N GLN A 405 23.16 15.56 2.66
CA GLN A 405 24.27 16.41 2.22
C GLN A 405 23.99 17.06 0.84
N PHE A 406 23.12 16.46 0.03
CA PHE A 406 22.77 16.94 -1.30
C PHE A 406 21.68 18.01 -1.21
N LYS A 407 22.09 19.28 -1.30
CA LYS A 407 21.18 20.43 -1.07
C LYS A 407 19.97 20.47 -2.01
N ASN A 408 20.09 19.87 -3.19
CA ASN A 408 19.07 19.90 -4.22
C ASN A 408 18.41 18.54 -4.50
N LEU A 409 18.63 17.54 -3.63
CA LEU A 409 17.97 16.24 -3.72
C LEU A 409 16.81 16.17 -2.72
N HIS A 410 15.61 15.87 -3.20
CA HIS A 410 14.39 15.80 -2.41
C HIS A 410 13.76 14.42 -2.57
N LEU A 411 13.54 13.71 -1.47
CA LEU A 411 12.97 12.36 -1.49
C LEU A 411 11.48 12.40 -1.16
N LEU A 412 10.65 11.79 -2.00
CA LEU A 412 9.23 11.64 -1.73
C LEU A 412 8.72 10.29 -2.22
N GLY A 413 7.91 9.62 -1.41
CA GLY A 413 7.29 8.35 -1.81
C GLY A 413 7.60 7.22 -0.85
N ARG A 414 6.72 6.21 -0.87
CA ARG A 414 6.79 5.04 0.00
C ARG A 414 8.17 4.39 0.00
N SER A 415 8.70 4.12 -1.19
CA SER A 415 9.96 3.37 -1.36
C SER A 415 11.20 4.26 -1.28
N ALA A 416 11.11 5.52 -1.71
CA ALA A 416 12.19 6.51 -1.59
C ALA A 416 12.45 6.91 -0.13
N GLN A 417 11.38 7.13 0.64
CA GLN A 417 11.45 7.53 2.04
C GLN A 417 11.44 6.33 3.00
N PHE A 418 11.33 5.11 2.48
CA PHE A 418 11.25 3.86 3.25
C PHE A 418 10.22 3.93 4.39
N LYS A 419 9.00 4.39 4.06
CA LYS A 419 7.88 4.61 4.98
C LYS A 419 6.62 3.95 4.46
N TYR A 420 5.74 3.53 5.35
CA TYR A 420 4.38 3.14 4.97
C TYR A 420 3.51 4.39 4.84
N LEU A 421 3.06 4.70 3.62
CA LEU A 421 2.35 5.94 3.26
C LEU A 421 1.11 5.68 2.40
N HIS A 422 0.11 6.55 2.53
CA HIS A 422 -1.10 6.62 1.71
C HIS A 422 -1.05 7.79 0.72
N THR A 423 -1.96 7.79 -0.27
CA THR A 423 -2.04 8.85 -1.29
C THR A 423 -2.20 10.25 -0.69
N HIS A 424 -2.99 10.41 0.37
CA HIS A 424 -3.15 11.72 1.02
C HIS A 424 -1.87 12.21 1.69
N ASP A 425 -1.07 11.31 2.27
CA ASP A 425 0.24 11.65 2.84
C ASP A 425 1.18 12.16 1.72
N LEU A 426 1.20 11.47 0.57
CA LEU A 426 2.05 11.83 -0.56
C LEU A 426 1.68 13.19 -1.16
N PHE A 427 0.39 13.46 -1.31
CA PHE A 427 -0.09 14.75 -1.82
C PHE A 427 0.29 15.91 -0.88
N LYS A 428 0.06 15.72 0.43
CA LYS A 428 0.42 16.71 1.44
C LYS A 428 1.92 16.97 1.47
N ASP A 429 2.71 15.90 1.52
CA ASP A 429 4.17 16.01 1.58
C ASP A 429 4.75 16.61 0.29
N ALA A 430 4.17 16.31 -0.88
CA ALA A 430 4.52 16.95 -2.14
C ALA A 430 4.34 18.47 -2.07
N ASN A 431 3.19 18.95 -1.59
CA ASN A 431 2.95 20.38 -1.41
C ASN A 431 4.01 21.02 -0.52
N ASN A 432 4.28 20.40 0.64
CA ASN A 432 5.26 20.92 1.60
C ASN A 432 6.67 20.99 0.99
N GLN A 433 7.08 20.03 0.15
CA GLN A 433 8.40 20.08 -0.47
C GLN A 433 8.49 21.12 -1.58
N ILE A 434 7.42 21.34 -2.35
CA ILE A 434 7.39 22.42 -3.34
C ILE A 434 7.43 23.80 -2.67
N GLU A 435 6.72 23.99 -1.55
CA GLU A 435 6.77 25.25 -0.79
C GLU A 435 8.19 25.54 -0.25
N LYS A 436 8.92 24.51 0.21
CA LYS A 436 10.30 24.63 0.72
C LYS A 436 11.36 25.03 -0.30
N ILE A 437 11.09 24.92 -1.60
CA ILE A 437 12.04 25.35 -2.64
C ILE A 437 11.66 26.70 -3.25
N ILE A 438 10.44 27.19 -2.98
CA ILE A 438 9.99 28.53 -3.35
C ILE A 438 10.48 29.56 -2.32
N HIS A 439 10.47 29.17 -1.04
CA HIS A 439 10.95 29.95 0.10
C HIS A 439 12.37 29.55 0.49
#